data_AF-A0A0B3AI64-F1
#
_entry.id   AF-A0A0B3AI64-F1
#
_cell.length_a   1.000
_cell.length_b   1.000
_cell.length_c   1.000
_cell.angle_alpha   90.00
_cell.angle_beta   90.00
_cell.angle_gamma   90.00
#
_symmetry.space_group_name_H-M   'P 1'
#
loop_
_entity.id
_entity.type
_entity.pdbx_description
1 polymer ?
#
loop_
_entity_poly.entity_id
_entity_poly.type
_entity_poly.pdbx_seq_one_letter_code
_entity_poly.pdbx_strand_id
1 'polypeptide(L)'
;MDYIIKSKKGLSTIVSVILLFVIVILAVSVVLNIGGPLVDSTVKTTEIKNAEDDLHFIDNYIMTVAREGKDAMRIYKFSSPKDFETIPGEDAIQFSTTSDIGVIEYLNRKMSGNFVYVSGANVNCQEKDGDGDGTIDLVAENDRIKAVFRKYAVDTAIVTDRLLLQVTEKTNNITTYVGNSSVVINENPATSVGVGYSEISRSDINLPVCQVHAFVNMTTDYDIYYKLYAGADFLVVEVRNIS
;
A
#
# COMPACT_ATOMS: atom_id res chain seq x y z
N MET A 1 -20.54 3.42 -87.52
CA MET A 1 -19.21 3.61 -86.89
C MET A 1 -19.46 3.59 -85.39
N ASP A 2 -19.64 2.39 -84.84
CA ASP A 2 -20.00 2.19 -83.43
C ASP A 2 -18.73 1.89 -82.63
N TYR A 3 -18.37 2.81 -81.74
CA TYR A 3 -17.31 2.59 -80.75
C TYR A 3 -17.90 1.83 -79.57
N ILE A 4 -17.59 0.53 -79.49
CA ILE A 4 -17.90 -0.29 -78.32
C ILE A 4 -16.98 0.12 -77.17
N ILE A 5 -17.52 0.84 -76.19
CA ILE A 5 -16.86 1.11 -74.91
C ILE A 5 -16.87 -0.19 -74.10
N LYS A 6 -15.76 -0.94 -74.18
CA LYS A 6 -15.54 -2.15 -73.37
C LYS A 6 -15.27 -1.72 -71.92
N SER A 7 -16.35 -1.64 -71.14
CA SER A 7 -16.36 -1.25 -69.72
C SER A 7 -15.41 -2.10 -68.86
N LYS A 8 -14.53 -1.43 -68.10
CA LYS A 8 -13.63 -1.98 -67.06
C LYS A 8 -14.41 -2.53 -65.86
N LYS A 9 -15.35 -3.46 -66.06
CA LYS A 9 -16.21 -3.99 -64.98
C LYS A 9 -15.44 -4.73 -63.88
N GLY A 10 -14.36 -5.44 -64.24
CA GLY A 10 -13.55 -6.20 -63.27
C GLY A 10 -12.73 -5.34 -62.29
N LEU A 11 -12.27 -4.15 -62.71
CA LEU A 11 -11.50 -3.26 -61.83
C LEU A 11 -12.40 -2.61 -60.76
N SER A 12 -13.64 -2.27 -61.12
CA SER A 12 -14.63 -1.69 -60.22
C SER A 12 -15.07 -2.68 -59.13
N THR A 13 -15.22 -3.96 -59.46
CA THR A 13 -15.60 -4.99 -58.48
C THR A 13 -14.48 -5.23 -57.46
N ILE A 14 -13.21 -5.30 -57.90
CA ILE A 14 -12.06 -5.50 -57.00
C ILE A 14 -11.89 -4.32 -56.04
N VAL A 15 -11.99 -3.08 -56.55
CA VAL A 15 -11.91 -1.88 -55.70
C VAL A 15 -13.04 -1.83 -54.67
N SER A 16 -14.26 -2.25 -55.05
CA SER A 16 -15.39 -2.30 -54.13
C SER A 16 -15.20 -3.35 -53.02
N VAL A 17 -14.65 -4.51 -53.36
CA VAL A 17 -14.34 -5.57 -52.38
C VAL A 17 -13.24 -5.12 -51.42
N ILE A 18 -12.17 -4.50 -51.93
CA ILE A 18 -11.08 -3.95 -51.09
C ILE A 18 -11.63 -2.87 -50.15
N LEU A 19 -12.46 -1.96 -50.64
CA LEU A 19 -13.06 -0.90 -49.82
C LEU A 19 -13.92 -1.51 -48.70
N LEU A 20 -14.70 -2.55 -48.99
CA LEU A 20 -15.50 -3.26 -48.01
C LEU A 20 -14.62 -3.92 -46.93
N PHE A 21 -13.52 -4.56 -47.32
CA PHE A 21 -12.56 -5.11 -46.35
C PHE A 21 -11.94 -4.03 -45.47
N VAL A 22 -11.56 -2.89 -46.04
CA VAL A 22 -11.02 -1.76 -45.26
C VAL A 22 -12.03 -1.26 -44.24
N ILE A 23 -13.31 -1.13 -44.63
CA ILE A 23 -14.38 -0.71 -43.72
C ILE A 23 -14.58 -1.72 -42.58
N VAL A 24 -14.58 -3.02 -42.88
CA VAL A 24 -14.72 -4.07 -41.86
C VAL A 24 -13.54 -4.06 -40.89
N ILE A 25 -12.30 -3.96 -41.40
CA ILE A 25 -11.09 -3.89 -40.55
C ILE A 25 -11.13 -2.65 -39.66
N LEU A 26 -11.53 -1.49 -40.20
CA LEU A 26 -11.67 -0.27 -39.42
C LEU A 26 -12.75 -0.41 -38.34
N ALA A 27 -13.91 -0.99 -38.67
CA ALA A 27 -14.98 -1.22 -37.72
C ALA A 27 -14.53 -2.13 -36.56
N VAL A 28 -13.88 -3.26 -36.88
CA VAL A 28 -13.31 -4.16 -35.87
C VAL A 28 -12.24 -3.46 -35.02
N SER A 29 -11.36 -2.67 -35.64
CA SER A 29 -10.31 -1.95 -34.91
C SER A 29 -10.88 -0.91 -33.94
N VAL A 30 -11.95 -0.21 -34.31
CA VAL A 30 -12.63 0.73 -33.40
C VAL A 30 -13.24 -0.01 -32.22
N VAL A 31 -13.92 -1.14 -32.47
CA VAL A 31 -14.51 -1.97 -31.41
C VAL A 31 -13.44 -2.51 -30.45
N LEU A 32 -12.31 -2.99 -30.95
CA LEU A 32 -11.23 -3.50 -30.10
C LEU A 32 -10.56 -2.40 -29.28
N ASN A 33 -10.31 -1.22 -29.88
CA ASN A 33 -9.67 -0.10 -29.18
C ASN A 33 -10.57 0.53 -28.11
N ILE A 34 -11.89 0.55 -28.31
CA ILE A 34 -12.83 1.11 -27.33
C ILE A 34 -13.28 0.03 -26.32
N GLY A 35 -13.56 -1.17 -26.80
CA GLY A 35 -14.12 -2.27 -26.00
C GLY A 35 -13.10 -2.94 -25.08
N GLY A 36 -11.85 -3.11 -25.53
CA GLY A 36 -10.79 -3.75 -24.75
C GLY A 36 -10.59 -3.09 -23.37
N PRO A 37 -10.26 -1.79 -23.32
CA PRO A 37 -10.05 -1.08 -22.05
C PRO A 37 -11.27 -1.12 -21.11
N LEU A 38 -12.49 -1.10 -21.65
CA LEU A 38 -13.73 -1.19 -20.85
C LEU A 38 -13.91 -2.58 -20.22
N VAL A 39 -13.62 -3.64 -20.98
CA VAL A 39 -13.67 -5.01 -20.48
C VAL A 39 -12.61 -5.21 -19.40
N ASP A 40 -11.37 -4.79 -19.66
CA ASP A 40 -10.27 -4.88 -18.69
C ASP A 40 -10.58 -4.11 -17.40
N SER A 41 -11.16 -2.91 -17.55
CA SER A 41 -11.62 -2.09 -16.43
C SER A 41 -12.66 -2.81 -15.56
N THR A 42 -13.62 -3.48 -16.21
CA THR A 42 -14.69 -4.20 -15.53
C THR A 42 -14.17 -5.44 -14.81
N VAL A 43 -13.26 -6.19 -15.44
CA VAL A 43 -12.61 -7.36 -14.82
C VAL A 43 -11.83 -6.93 -13.58
N LYS A 44 -11.02 -5.86 -13.67
CA LYS A 44 -10.23 -5.34 -12.55
C LYS A 44 -11.06 -4.80 -11.40
N THR A 45 -12.15 -4.08 -11.72
CA THR A 45 -13.07 -3.56 -10.69
C THR A 45 -13.78 -4.71 -9.98
N THR A 46 -14.19 -5.74 -10.73
CA THR A 46 -14.79 -6.96 -10.15
C THR A 46 -13.79 -7.70 -9.27
N GLU A 47 -12.53 -7.78 -9.68
CA GLU A 47 -11.44 -8.38 -8.90
C GLU A 47 -11.28 -7.70 -7.54
N ILE A 48 -11.21 -6.36 -7.52
CA ILE A 48 -11.10 -5.57 -6.29
C ILE A 48 -12.35 -5.74 -5.42
N LYS A 49 -13.55 -5.73 -6.04
CA LYS A 49 -14.82 -5.89 -5.32
C LYS A 49 -14.93 -7.26 -4.65
N ASN A 50 -14.51 -8.32 -5.34
CA ASN A 50 -14.49 -9.68 -4.78
C ASN A 50 -13.50 -9.78 -3.62
N ALA A 51 -12.30 -9.19 -3.76
CA ALA A 51 -11.32 -9.16 -2.67
C ALA A 51 -11.82 -8.37 -1.45
N GLU A 52 -12.50 -7.24 -1.67
CA GLU A 52 -13.17 -6.47 -0.61
C GLU A 52 -14.25 -7.32 0.11
N ASP A 53 -15.09 -8.05 -0.64
CA ASP A 53 -16.10 -8.92 -0.06
C ASP A 53 -15.50 -10.08 0.76
N ASP A 54 -14.41 -10.68 0.26
CA ASP A 54 -13.68 -11.73 0.98
C ASP A 54 -13.03 -11.20 2.27
N LEU A 55 -12.41 -10.01 2.24
CA LEU A 55 -11.85 -9.39 3.44
C LEU A 55 -12.93 -8.98 4.44
N HIS A 56 -14.08 -8.47 3.99
CA HIS A 56 -15.25 -8.23 4.85
C HIS A 56 -15.74 -9.51 5.50
N PHE A 57 -15.73 -10.62 4.77
CA PHE A 57 -16.10 -11.90 5.32
C PHE A 57 -15.10 -12.38 6.38
N ILE A 58 -13.80 -12.25 6.11
CA ILE A 58 -12.72 -12.59 7.06
C ILE A 58 -12.83 -11.74 8.34
N ASP A 59 -12.99 -10.42 8.21
CA ASP A 59 -13.13 -9.49 9.34
C ASP A 59 -14.32 -9.87 10.24
N ASN A 60 -15.48 -10.17 9.65
CA ASN A 60 -16.65 -10.63 10.41
C ASN A 60 -16.40 -11.95 11.15
N TYR A 61 -15.64 -12.87 10.54
CA TYR A 61 -15.25 -14.12 11.20
C TYR A 61 -14.28 -13.89 12.35
N ILE A 62 -13.25 -13.06 12.15
CA ILE A 62 -12.29 -12.68 13.20
C ILE A 62 -13.04 -12.04 14.37
N MET A 63 -13.94 -11.09 14.10
CA MET A 63 -14.77 -10.47 15.12
C MET A 63 -15.66 -11.47 15.87
N THR A 64 -16.20 -12.48 15.18
CA THR A 64 -17.02 -13.52 15.82
C THR A 64 -16.17 -14.38 16.75
N VAL A 65 -15.00 -14.84 16.30
CA VAL A 65 -14.07 -15.64 17.11
C VAL A 65 -13.57 -14.85 18.31
N ALA A 66 -13.23 -13.57 18.11
CA ALA A 66 -12.80 -12.68 19.18
C ALA A 66 -13.87 -12.51 20.28
N ARG A 67 -15.16 -12.56 19.91
CA ARG A 67 -16.29 -12.52 20.87
C ARG A 67 -16.53 -13.85 21.58
N GLU A 68 -16.18 -14.98 20.96
CA GLU A 68 -16.33 -16.31 21.55
C GLU A 68 -15.33 -16.58 22.69
N GLY A 69 -14.22 -15.84 22.71
CA GLY A 69 -13.26 -15.82 23.81
C GLY A 69 -11.97 -16.59 23.51
N LYS A 70 -11.10 -16.62 24.51
CA LYS A 70 -9.80 -17.29 24.46
C LYS A 70 -10.00 -18.78 24.14
N ASP A 71 -9.25 -19.30 23.17
CA ASP A 71 -9.29 -20.68 22.64
C ASP A 71 -10.37 -20.97 21.58
N ALA A 72 -11.21 -20.00 21.20
CA ALA A 72 -12.09 -20.16 20.05
C ALA A 72 -11.26 -20.24 18.75
N MET A 73 -11.48 -21.28 17.94
CA MET A 73 -10.82 -21.45 16.66
C MET A 73 -11.84 -21.78 15.57
N ARG A 74 -11.72 -21.13 14.41
CA ARG A 74 -12.49 -21.43 13.21
C ARG A 74 -11.55 -21.58 12.02
N ILE A 75 -11.77 -22.62 11.22
CA ILE A 75 -11.02 -22.84 9.98
C ILE A 75 -11.92 -22.41 8.82
N TYR A 76 -11.46 -21.44 8.04
CA TYR A 76 -12.15 -21.00 6.83
C TYR A 76 -11.28 -21.23 5.60
N LYS A 77 -11.92 -21.68 4.52
CA LYS A 77 -11.30 -21.82 3.20
C LYS A 77 -12.04 -20.90 2.25
N PHE A 78 -11.40 -19.82 1.84
CA PHE A 78 -11.87 -19.02 0.70
C PHE A 78 -11.13 -19.47 -0.56
N SER A 79 -11.83 -19.35 -1.69
CA SER A 79 -11.30 -19.65 -3.01
C SER A 79 -10.97 -18.33 -3.70
N SER A 80 -9.90 -17.66 -3.26
CA SER A 80 -9.43 -16.49 -3.99
C SER A 80 -8.63 -16.92 -5.22
N PRO A 81 -8.90 -16.37 -6.41
CA PRO A 81 -8.08 -16.60 -7.59
C PRO A 81 -6.67 -15.96 -7.50
N LYS A 82 -6.38 -15.21 -6.43
CA LYS A 82 -5.10 -14.54 -6.18
C LYS A 82 -4.70 -14.58 -4.70
N ASP A 83 -3.40 -14.51 -4.47
CA ASP A 83 -2.80 -14.68 -3.15
C ASP A 83 -3.08 -13.45 -2.27
N PHE A 84 -3.82 -13.68 -1.18
CA PHE A 84 -3.84 -12.77 -0.05
C PHE A 84 -2.55 -13.00 0.75
N GLU A 85 -1.92 -11.91 1.19
CA GLU A 85 -0.69 -11.97 1.98
C GLU A 85 -0.97 -11.45 3.38
N THR A 86 -0.51 -12.17 4.41
CA THR A 86 -0.39 -11.59 5.74
C THR A 86 0.82 -10.69 5.76
N ILE A 87 0.68 -9.44 6.20
CA ILE A 87 1.82 -8.52 6.30
C ILE A 87 2.58 -8.85 7.59
N PRO A 88 3.85 -9.28 7.54
CA PRO A 88 4.63 -9.56 8.73
C PRO A 88 4.73 -8.32 9.64
N GLY A 89 4.48 -8.49 10.94
CA GLY A 89 4.52 -7.40 11.91
C GLY A 89 3.32 -6.45 11.86
N GLU A 90 2.33 -6.71 11.00
CA GLU A 90 1.04 -6.05 11.04
C GLU A 90 -0.07 -7.07 11.30
N ASP A 91 -1.08 -6.67 12.08
CA ASP A 91 -2.33 -7.42 12.22
C ASP A 91 -3.22 -7.20 10.97
N ALA A 92 -2.66 -7.46 9.78
CA ALA A 92 -3.28 -7.11 8.51
C ALA A 92 -3.16 -8.23 7.47
N ILE A 93 -4.24 -8.41 6.72
CA ILE A 93 -4.30 -9.23 5.52
C ILE A 93 -4.42 -8.29 4.33
N GLN A 94 -3.53 -8.43 3.37
CA GLN A 94 -3.43 -7.57 2.21
C GLN A 94 -3.84 -8.32 0.95
N PHE A 95 -4.61 -7.63 0.12
CA PHE A 95 -4.77 -7.93 -1.29
C PHE A 95 -4.06 -6.86 -2.11
N SER A 96 -3.29 -7.26 -3.10
CA SER A 96 -2.62 -6.32 -4.02
C SER A 96 -2.94 -6.66 -5.47
N THR A 97 -3.17 -5.63 -6.28
CA THR A 97 -3.38 -5.80 -7.72
C THR A 97 -2.92 -4.55 -8.44
N THR A 98 -2.31 -4.73 -9.61
CA THR A 98 -1.94 -3.63 -10.50
C THR A 98 -3.09 -3.38 -11.46
N SER A 99 -3.41 -2.10 -11.63
CA SER A 99 -4.50 -1.65 -12.48
C SER A 99 -4.16 -0.34 -13.17
N ASP A 100 -4.34 -0.29 -14.50
CA ASP A 100 -4.14 0.91 -15.31
C ASP A 100 -5.37 1.84 -15.28
N ILE A 101 -6.44 1.40 -14.61
CA ILE A 101 -7.64 2.20 -14.36
C ILE A 101 -7.61 2.76 -12.94
N GLY A 102 -7.94 4.05 -12.80
CA GLY A 102 -8.03 4.73 -11.50
C GLY A 102 -9.28 4.30 -10.73
N VAL A 103 -9.23 3.14 -10.06
CA VAL A 103 -10.28 2.71 -9.12
C VAL A 103 -10.21 3.52 -7.83
N ILE A 104 -8.99 3.83 -7.40
CA ILE A 104 -8.64 4.76 -6.33
C ILE A 104 -7.61 5.72 -6.92
N GLU A 105 -7.75 7.02 -6.65
CA GLU A 105 -6.77 8.01 -7.10
C GLU A 105 -5.35 7.62 -6.67
N TYR A 106 -4.36 7.86 -7.53
CA TYR A 106 -2.97 7.53 -7.25
C TYR A 106 -2.48 8.26 -6.00
N LEU A 107 -1.75 7.56 -5.11
CA LEU A 107 -1.26 8.08 -3.83
C LEU A 107 -2.38 8.52 -2.87
N ASN A 108 -3.59 8.03 -3.08
CA ASN A 108 -4.71 8.27 -2.19
C ASN A 108 -4.89 7.12 -1.20
N ARG A 109 -5.33 7.47 0.00
CA ARG A 109 -5.63 6.56 1.10
C ARG A 109 -7.05 6.78 1.56
N LYS A 110 -7.84 5.71 1.58
CA LYS A 110 -9.20 5.74 2.13
C LYS A 110 -9.29 4.73 3.26
N MET A 111 -9.80 5.15 4.41
CA MET A 111 -10.15 4.26 5.50
C MET A 111 -11.66 4.06 5.52
N SER A 112 -12.10 2.82 5.76
CA SER A 112 -13.50 2.50 6.00
C SER A 112 -13.59 1.37 7.02
N GLY A 113 -13.86 1.71 8.28
CA GLY A 113 -13.79 0.73 9.37
C GLY A 113 -12.39 0.12 9.50
N ASN A 114 -12.32 -1.22 9.47
CA ASN A 114 -11.07 -1.99 9.53
C ASN A 114 -10.33 -2.09 8.18
N PHE A 115 -10.84 -1.44 7.12
CA PHE A 115 -10.31 -1.52 5.77
C PHE A 115 -9.48 -0.28 5.45
N VAL A 116 -8.27 -0.51 4.94
CA VAL A 116 -7.39 0.55 4.45
C VAL A 116 -7.13 0.30 2.98
N TYR A 117 -7.62 1.22 2.15
CA TYR A 117 -7.36 1.26 0.73
C TYR A 117 -6.16 2.16 0.49
N VAL A 118 -5.12 1.61 -0.13
CA VAL A 118 -3.90 2.35 -0.50
C VAL A 118 -3.68 2.18 -1.99
N SER A 119 -3.51 3.28 -2.70
CA SER A 119 -3.19 3.29 -4.13
C SER A 119 -1.80 3.83 -4.37
N GLY A 120 -1.05 3.12 -5.21
CA GLY A 120 0.34 3.44 -5.52
C GLY A 120 1.32 2.87 -4.50
N ALA A 121 2.58 2.99 -4.86
CA ALA A 121 3.69 2.65 -4.01
C ALA A 121 4.76 3.71 -4.28
N ASN A 122 5.27 4.31 -3.21
CA ASN A 122 6.35 5.28 -3.28
C ASN A 122 7.10 5.41 -1.95
N VAL A 123 6.92 4.45 -1.03
CA VAL A 123 7.60 4.45 0.26
C VAL A 123 8.81 3.52 0.21
N ASN A 124 9.95 3.98 0.70
CA ASN A 124 11.16 3.21 0.87
C ASN A 124 11.40 3.00 2.37
N CYS A 125 11.56 1.75 2.80
CA CYS A 125 11.95 1.37 4.16
C CYS A 125 13.35 0.79 4.15
N GLN A 126 14.30 1.44 4.80
CA GLN A 126 15.69 0.98 4.80
C GLN A 126 16.36 1.23 6.14
N GLU A 127 17.25 0.32 6.52
CA GLU A 127 18.22 0.56 7.58
C GLU A 127 19.47 1.20 6.96
N LYS A 128 19.73 2.46 7.29
CA LYS A 128 20.88 3.23 6.80
C LYS A 128 21.13 4.41 7.72
N ASP A 129 22.32 4.99 7.62
CA ASP A 129 22.60 6.28 8.26
C ASP A 129 21.68 7.36 7.66
N GLY A 130 20.68 7.76 8.44
CA GLY A 130 19.58 8.60 8.01
C GLY A 130 19.81 10.07 8.32
N ASP A 131 20.55 10.36 9.41
CA ASP A 131 20.87 11.69 9.92
C ASP A 131 22.32 12.14 9.68
N GLY A 132 23.19 11.25 9.21
CA GLY A 132 24.58 11.51 8.87
C GLY A 132 25.52 11.46 10.07
N ASP A 133 25.13 10.85 11.18
CA ASP A 133 25.94 10.73 12.39
C ASP A 133 26.90 9.53 12.39
N GLY A 134 26.85 8.69 11.34
CA GLY A 134 27.68 7.50 11.19
C GLY A 134 27.14 6.25 11.86
N THR A 135 25.94 6.30 12.46
CA THR A 135 25.23 5.15 13.02
C THR A 135 24.12 4.67 12.08
N ILE A 136 23.63 3.44 12.28
CA ILE A 136 22.55 2.90 11.46
C ILE A 136 21.22 3.31 12.06
N ASP A 137 20.41 4.02 11.28
CA ASP A 137 19.04 4.38 11.61
C ASP A 137 18.02 3.52 10.87
N LEU A 138 16.78 3.61 11.31
CA LEU A 138 15.62 3.14 10.57
C LEU A 138 15.06 4.32 9.78
N VAL A 139 15.00 4.20 8.46
CA VAL A 139 14.57 5.29 7.57
C VAL A 139 13.31 4.89 6.82
N ALA A 140 12.26 5.70 7.00
CA ALA A 140 11.02 5.61 6.23
C ALA A 140 10.88 6.87 5.37
N GLU A 141 10.81 6.72 4.05
CA GLU A 141 10.82 7.85 3.12
C GLU A 141 9.82 7.67 1.99
N ASN A 142 9.01 8.69 1.69
CA ASN A 142 8.21 8.75 0.48
C ASN A 142 8.55 10.02 -0.33
N ASP A 143 7.74 10.38 -1.33
CA ASP A 143 8.00 11.59 -2.14
C ASP A 143 7.81 12.90 -1.37
N ARG A 144 7.08 12.90 -0.26
CA ARG A 144 6.71 14.08 0.53
C ARG A 144 7.54 14.24 1.79
N ILE A 145 7.77 13.16 2.53
CA ILE A 145 8.47 13.20 3.81
C ILE A 145 9.50 12.07 3.94
N LYS A 146 10.57 12.36 4.68
CA LYS A 146 11.56 11.39 5.17
C LYS A 146 11.57 11.45 6.69
N ALA A 147 11.26 10.34 7.34
CA ALA A 147 11.37 10.17 8.79
C ALA A 147 12.56 9.27 9.11
N VAL A 148 13.36 9.68 10.10
CA VAL A 148 14.52 8.93 10.57
C VAL A 148 14.31 8.58 12.03
N PHE A 149 14.45 7.30 12.35
CA PHE A 149 14.26 6.78 13.69
C PHE A 149 15.52 6.10 14.18
N ARG A 150 15.77 6.23 15.48
CA ARG A 150 16.88 5.54 16.11
C ARG A 150 16.66 4.04 16.11
N LYS A 151 17.67 3.29 15.67
CA LYS A 151 17.72 1.84 15.84
C LYS A 151 18.20 1.47 17.23
N TYR A 152 17.41 0.67 17.95
CA TYR A 152 17.77 0.04 19.21
C TYR A 152 17.89 -1.46 18.99
N ALA A 153 19.02 -2.05 19.38
CA ALA A 153 19.19 -3.49 19.35
C ALA A 153 18.32 -4.17 20.42
N VAL A 154 18.09 -5.48 20.27
CA VAL A 154 17.35 -6.29 21.24
C VAL A 154 17.94 -6.16 22.64
N ASP A 155 17.07 -6.03 23.64
CA ASP A 155 17.39 -5.91 25.07
C ASP A 155 18.30 -4.72 25.42
N THR A 156 18.17 -3.59 24.70
CA THR A 156 18.91 -2.36 24.99
C THR A 156 18.06 -1.31 25.69
N ALA A 157 18.72 -0.42 26.43
CA ALA A 157 18.03 0.71 27.05
C ALA A 157 17.45 1.62 25.97
N ILE A 158 16.12 1.69 25.91
CA ILE A 158 15.36 2.48 24.94
C ILE A 158 14.83 3.74 25.63
N VAL A 159 15.01 4.90 25.01
CA VAL A 159 14.44 6.17 25.47
C VAL A 159 13.55 6.70 24.36
N THR A 160 12.26 6.82 24.65
CA THR A 160 11.25 7.14 23.62
C THR A 160 11.35 8.58 23.12
N ASP A 161 11.94 9.49 23.90
CA ASP A 161 12.14 10.89 23.50
C ASP A 161 13.01 11.05 22.25
N ARG A 162 13.85 10.05 21.97
CA ARG A 162 14.81 9.98 20.86
C ARG A 162 14.51 8.85 19.90
N LEU A 163 13.27 8.35 19.85
CA LEU A 163 12.88 7.36 18.85
C LEU A 163 12.78 8.00 17.47
N LEU A 164 12.05 9.10 17.34
CA LEU A 164 12.03 9.90 16.11
C LEU A 164 13.11 10.98 16.22
N LEU A 165 14.11 10.93 15.34
CA LEU A 165 15.27 11.83 15.36
C LEU A 165 15.03 13.08 14.52
N GLN A 166 14.53 12.90 13.30
CA GLN A 166 14.25 14.00 12.39
C GLN A 166 13.15 13.64 11.40
N VAL A 167 12.47 14.68 10.93
CA VAL A 167 11.53 14.63 9.82
C VAL A 167 11.93 15.67 8.79
N THR A 168 12.16 15.26 7.56
CA THR A 168 12.41 16.13 6.42
C THR A 168 11.17 16.23 5.55
N GLU A 169 10.65 17.43 5.37
CA GLU A 169 9.64 17.76 4.36
C GLU A 169 10.37 18.00 3.04
N LYS A 170 10.11 17.16 2.04
CA LYS A 170 10.89 17.08 0.79
C LYS A 170 10.45 18.08 -0.27
N THR A 171 9.25 18.67 -0.17
CA THR A 171 8.78 19.68 -1.13
C THR A 171 9.62 20.95 -1.02
N ASN A 172 9.94 21.38 0.20
CA ASN A 172 10.77 22.57 0.46
C ASN A 172 12.16 22.22 0.99
N ASN A 173 12.47 20.93 1.13
CA ASN A 173 13.73 20.42 1.67
C ASN A 173 14.05 20.97 3.09
N ILE A 174 13.02 20.98 3.95
CA ILE A 174 13.12 21.46 5.33
C ILE A 174 13.25 20.28 6.27
N THR A 175 14.40 20.15 6.93
CA THR A 175 14.63 19.16 7.98
C THR A 175 14.33 19.76 9.35
N THR A 176 13.44 19.10 10.09
CA THR A 176 13.13 19.42 11.48
C THR A 176 13.71 18.32 12.37
N TYR A 177 14.63 18.69 13.25
CA TYR A 177 15.14 17.80 14.29
C TYR A 177 14.11 17.72 15.42
N VAL A 178 13.73 16.50 15.76
CA VAL A 178 12.71 16.26 16.78
C VAL A 178 13.41 16.19 18.13
N GLY A 179 13.28 17.28 18.90
CA GLY A 179 13.93 17.37 20.21
C GLY A 179 13.28 16.50 21.29
N ASN A 180 12.01 16.12 21.11
CA ASN A 180 11.28 15.26 22.03
C ASN A 180 10.15 14.52 21.30
N SER A 181 10.25 13.20 21.20
CA SER A 181 9.23 12.29 20.66
C SER A 181 8.67 11.33 21.73
N SER A 182 8.74 11.73 23.00
CA SER A 182 8.44 10.87 24.15
C SER A 182 7.02 10.34 24.11
N VAL A 183 6.90 9.04 24.33
CA VAL A 183 5.62 8.34 24.47
C VAL A 183 5.46 7.99 25.94
N VAL A 184 4.42 8.55 26.55
CA VAL A 184 4.11 8.40 27.97
C VAL A 184 2.76 7.72 28.12
N ILE A 185 2.71 6.65 28.90
CA ILE A 185 1.49 5.88 29.16
C ILE A 185 0.88 6.39 30.47
N ASN A 186 -0.42 6.70 30.44
CA ASN A 186 -1.18 7.15 31.61
C ASN A 186 -0.52 8.33 32.36
N GLU A 187 0.09 9.27 31.62
CA GLU A 187 0.79 10.44 32.17
C GLU A 187 1.94 10.12 33.14
N ASN A 188 2.46 8.88 33.14
CA ASN A 188 3.57 8.46 33.99
C ASN A 188 4.93 8.59 33.28
N PRO A 189 5.77 9.59 33.58
CA PRO A 189 7.04 9.80 32.88
C PRO A 189 8.01 8.62 33.02
N ALA A 190 7.83 7.75 34.00
CA ALA A 190 8.67 6.55 34.14
C ALA A 190 8.51 5.57 32.98
N THR A 191 7.41 5.64 32.22
CA THR A 191 7.17 4.74 31.08
C THR A 191 7.92 5.17 29.82
N SER A 192 8.51 6.38 29.77
CA SER A 192 9.19 6.87 28.56
C SER A 192 10.57 6.27 28.34
N VAL A 193 11.06 5.50 29.31
CA VAL A 193 12.37 4.83 29.31
C VAL A 193 12.12 3.36 29.55
N GLY A 194 12.84 2.48 28.85
CA GLY A 194 12.61 1.03 28.87
C GLY A 194 13.84 0.20 28.61
N VAL A 195 13.66 -1.11 28.60
CA VAL A 195 14.51 -2.05 27.87
C VAL A 195 13.73 -2.54 26.67
N GLY A 196 14.32 -2.60 25.49
CA GLY A 196 13.53 -2.93 24.30
C GLY A 196 14.35 -2.90 23.02
N TYR A 197 13.66 -2.71 21.90
CA TYR A 197 14.26 -2.67 20.58
C TYR A 197 13.44 -1.83 19.62
N SER A 198 14.03 -1.49 18.48
CA SER A 198 13.31 -0.95 17.34
C SER A 198 13.76 -1.58 16.03
N GLU A 199 12.81 -1.87 15.16
CA GLU A 199 13.04 -2.53 13.87
C GLU A 199 12.07 -2.05 12.79
N ILE A 200 12.43 -2.27 11.54
CA ILE A 200 11.54 -2.10 10.40
C ILE A 200 10.83 -3.43 10.15
N SER A 201 9.50 -3.42 10.09
CA SER A 201 8.72 -4.66 9.88
C SER A 201 8.98 -5.28 8.50
N ARG A 202 9.21 -4.45 7.48
CA ARG A 202 9.57 -4.87 6.12
C ARG A 202 10.51 -3.86 5.47
N SER A 203 11.74 -4.26 5.16
CA SER A 203 12.67 -3.43 4.40
C SER A 203 12.56 -3.72 2.91
N ASP A 204 12.19 -2.71 2.14
CA ASP A 204 12.03 -2.78 0.68
C ASP A 204 11.94 -1.36 0.11
N ILE A 205 11.95 -1.26 -1.22
CA ILE A 205 11.67 -0.03 -1.96
C ILE A 205 10.28 -0.11 -2.60
N ASN A 206 9.70 1.06 -2.89
CA ASN A 206 8.43 1.14 -3.60
C ASN A 206 7.31 0.32 -2.91
N LEU A 207 7.15 0.56 -1.61
CA LEU A 207 6.12 -0.02 -0.76
C LEU A 207 4.89 0.90 -0.68
N PRO A 208 3.70 0.33 -0.41
CA PRO A 208 2.50 1.10 -0.09
C PRO A 208 2.56 1.71 1.32
N VAL A 209 3.34 1.11 2.23
CA VAL A 209 3.52 1.56 3.61
C VAL A 209 4.89 1.15 4.12
N CYS A 210 5.45 1.99 4.99
CA CYS A 210 6.58 1.65 5.83
C CYS A 210 6.18 1.65 7.29
N GLN A 211 6.51 0.58 8.01
CA GLN A 211 6.26 0.46 9.43
C GLN A 211 7.57 0.29 10.20
N VAL A 212 7.78 1.17 11.17
CA VAL A 212 8.80 1.04 12.21
C VAL A 212 8.12 0.65 13.50
N HIS A 213 8.57 -0.46 14.09
CA HIS A 213 8.09 -1.00 15.35
C HIS A 213 9.14 -0.75 16.43
N ALA A 214 8.70 -0.28 17.60
CA ALA A 214 9.52 -0.20 18.78
C ALA A 214 8.78 -0.86 19.96
N PHE A 215 9.42 -1.84 20.58
CA PHE A 215 8.93 -2.50 21.79
C PHE A 215 9.61 -1.88 23.01
N VAL A 216 8.84 -1.59 24.05
CA VAL A 216 9.32 -1.01 25.31
C VAL A 216 8.87 -1.90 26.46
N ASN A 217 9.82 -2.58 27.10
CA ASN A 217 9.62 -3.37 28.31
C ASN A 217 9.91 -2.54 29.57
N MET A 218 8.94 -2.49 30.48
CA MET A 218 8.98 -1.73 31.73
C MET A 218 8.05 -2.33 32.80
N THR A 219 7.59 -1.53 33.78
CA THR A 219 6.46 -1.90 34.65
C THR A 219 5.16 -2.11 33.87
N THR A 220 5.04 -1.45 32.71
CA THR A 220 3.96 -1.64 31.73
C THR A 220 4.62 -1.79 30.38
N ASP A 221 4.45 -2.95 29.76
CA ASP A 221 5.02 -3.25 28.45
C ASP A 221 4.09 -2.70 27.37
N TYR A 222 4.66 -2.18 26.28
CA TYR A 222 3.87 -1.68 25.16
C TYR A 222 4.66 -1.62 23.85
N ASP A 223 3.92 -1.56 22.75
CA ASP A 223 4.46 -1.41 21.40
C ASP A 223 4.13 -0.03 20.82
N ILE A 224 5.09 0.57 20.12
CA ILE A 224 4.93 1.81 19.36
C ILE A 224 5.13 1.49 17.87
N TYR A 225 4.18 1.87 17.04
CA TYR A 225 4.23 1.71 15.60
C TYR A 225 4.20 3.07 14.93
N TYR A 226 5.25 3.36 14.14
CA TYR A 226 5.31 4.52 13.25
C TYR A 226 5.05 4.07 11.82
N LYS A 227 4.01 4.61 11.19
CA LYS A 227 3.58 4.23 9.84
C LYS A 227 3.67 5.40 8.88
N LEU A 228 4.43 5.23 7.81
CA LEU A 228 4.49 6.14 6.68
C LEU A 228 3.81 5.50 5.48
N TYR A 229 2.69 6.08 5.04
CA TYR A 229 1.97 5.60 3.87
C TYR A 229 2.48 6.23 2.57
N ALA A 230 2.22 5.55 1.46
CA ALA A 230 2.45 6.10 0.14
C ALA A 230 1.65 7.40 -0.04
N GLY A 231 2.32 8.44 -0.54
CA GLY A 231 1.69 9.74 -0.82
C GLY A 231 1.42 10.64 0.40
N ALA A 232 1.52 10.11 1.62
CA ALA A 232 1.21 10.86 2.83
C ALA A 232 2.24 11.95 3.11
N ASP A 233 1.77 13.11 3.57
CA ASP A 233 2.57 14.22 4.09
C ASP A 233 2.66 14.22 5.63
N PHE A 234 2.17 13.16 6.27
CA PHE A 234 2.24 12.95 7.71
C PHE A 234 2.66 11.52 8.07
N LEU A 235 3.19 11.37 9.28
CA LEU A 235 3.50 10.09 9.90
C LEU A 235 2.39 9.74 10.91
N VAL A 236 1.95 8.48 10.91
CA VAL A 236 0.96 7.99 11.88
C VAL A 236 1.69 7.26 13.01
N VAL A 237 1.31 7.54 14.25
CA VAL A 237 1.85 6.88 15.44
C VAL A 237 0.74 6.15 16.17
N GLU A 238 0.95 4.88 16.47
CA GLU A 238 -0.01 4.03 17.18
C GLU A 238 0.70 3.34 18.35
N VAL A 239 0.06 3.36 19.53
CA VAL A 239 0.54 2.62 20.71
C VAL A 239 -0.41 1.46 20.98
N ARG A 240 0.14 0.25 21.11
CA ARG A 240 -0.62 -1.00 21.23
C ARG A 240 -0.09 -1.88 22.36
N ASN A 241 -0.84 -2.94 22.67
CA ASN A 241 -0.46 -4.02 23.60
C ASN A 241 0.02 -3.54 24.97
N ILE A 242 -0.63 -2.50 25.52
CA ILE A 242 -0.32 -1.98 26.85
C ILE A 242 -0.71 -3.04 27.89
N SER A 243 0.27 -3.61 28.59
CA SER A 243 0.07 -4.67 29.60
C SER A 243 0.72 -4.37 30.94
#